data_AF-A0A552JR04-F1
#
_entry.id   AF-A0A552JR04-F1
#
_cell.length_a   1.000
_cell.length_b   1.000
_cell.length_c   1.000
_cell.angle_alpha   90.00
_cell.angle_beta   90.00
_cell.angle_gamma   90.00
#
_symmetry.space_group_name_H-M   'P 1'
#
loop_
_entity.id
_entity.type
_entity.pdbx_description
1 polymer ?
#
loop_
_entity_poly.entity_id
_entity_poly.type
_entity_poly.pdbx_seq_one_letter_code
_entity_poly.pdbx_strand_id
1 'polypeptide(L)'
;LVTESESQAVNSAKILIKQAQREVSDRLVQRNVIDLIETIIIYKLPQKSREEIEAMLELQDLKQTRFYQEAFGDGIEQGIEQGINLQKLKTIPLLQDLGLTPQQISERLDLTLETVLNYLAQQQQ
;
A
#
# COMPACT_ATOMS: atom_id res chain seq x y z
N LEU A 1 -13.63 20.07 -3.08
CA LEU A 1 -13.02 18.91 -2.38
C LEU A 1 -11.58 19.17 -1.92
N VAL A 2 -10.62 19.39 -2.84
CA VAL A 2 -9.19 19.49 -2.51
C VAL A 2 -8.87 20.64 -1.53
N THR A 3 -9.52 21.78 -1.69
CA THR A 3 -9.29 23.00 -0.88
C THR A 3 -10.20 23.13 0.35
N GLU A 4 -11.18 22.25 0.51
CA GLU A 4 -12.15 22.29 1.61
C GLU A 4 -11.54 21.78 2.92
N SER A 5 -12.19 21.98 4.07
CA SER A 5 -11.81 21.23 5.28
C SER A 5 -12.11 19.73 5.11
N GLU A 6 -11.55 18.87 5.96
CA GLU A 6 -11.83 17.43 5.93
C GLU A 6 -13.33 17.12 6.05
N SER A 7 -14.02 17.74 6.99
CA SER A 7 -15.45 17.54 7.21
C SER A 7 -16.31 18.07 6.06
N GLN A 8 -15.92 19.21 5.48
CA GLN A 8 -16.59 19.77 4.30
C GLN A 8 -16.40 18.86 3.09
N ALA A 9 -15.17 18.38 2.85
CA ALA A 9 -14.85 17.51 1.74
C ALA A 9 -15.66 16.21 1.78
N VAL A 10 -15.82 15.59 2.96
CA VAL A 10 -16.65 14.39 3.14
C VAL A 10 -18.10 14.64 2.77
N ASN A 11 -18.68 15.75 3.24
CA ASN A 11 -20.07 16.10 2.92
C ASN A 11 -20.26 16.38 1.43
N SER A 12 -19.35 17.15 0.83
CA SER A 12 -19.34 17.42 -0.61
C SER A 12 -19.20 16.13 -1.42
N ALA A 13 -18.33 15.21 -1.01
CA ALA A 13 -18.16 13.93 -1.69
C ALA A 13 -19.45 13.09 -1.68
N LYS A 14 -20.14 12.98 -0.55
CA LYS A 14 -21.45 12.30 -0.47
C LYS A 14 -22.45 12.85 -1.50
N ILE A 15 -22.53 14.18 -1.61
CA ILE A 15 -23.43 14.87 -2.53
C ILE A 15 -23.05 14.54 -3.98
N LEU A 16 -21.76 14.68 -4.32
CA LEU A 16 -21.25 14.45 -5.66
C LEU A 16 -21.42 12.99 -6.10
N ILE A 17 -21.25 12.03 -5.20
CA ILE A 17 -21.49 10.61 -5.51
C ILE A 17 -22.98 10.37 -5.78
N LYS A 18 -23.87 10.89 -4.92
CA LYS A 18 -25.33 10.78 -5.14
C LYS A 18 -25.78 11.49 -6.41
N GLN A 19 -25.09 12.55 -6.84
CA GLN A 19 -25.33 13.22 -8.13
C GLN A 19 -24.85 12.37 -9.30
N ALA A 20 -23.62 11.87 -9.26
CA ALA A 20 -23.06 10.99 -10.29
C ALA A 20 -23.94 9.75 -10.51
N GLN A 21 -24.46 9.16 -9.44
CA GLN A 21 -25.39 8.02 -9.49
C GLN A 21 -26.73 8.34 -10.18
N ARG A 22 -27.21 9.58 -10.07
CA ARG A 22 -28.52 10.01 -10.62
C ARG A 22 -28.42 10.58 -12.04
N GLU A 23 -27.36 11.33 -12.31
CA GLU A 23 -27.26 12.18 -13.51
C GLU A 23 -26.41 11.53 -14.60
N VAL A 24 -25.46 10.68 -14.25
CA VAL A 24 -24.59 10.02 -15.23
C VAL A 24 -25.20 8.68 -15.65
N SER A 25 -25.73 8.63 -16.86
CA SER A 25 -26.39 7.42 -17.38
C SER A 25 -25.40 6.34 -17.85
N ASP A 26 -24.24 6.75 -18.37
CA ASP A 26 -23.19 5.82 -18.76
C ASP A 26 -22.53 5.22 -17.51
N ARG A 27 -22.59 3.90 -17.37
CA ARG A 27 -22.09 3.18 -16.19
C ARG A 27 -20.58 3.29 -16.02
N LEU A 28 -19.82 3.34 -17.11
CA LEU A 28 -18.36 3.46 -17.06
C LEU A 28 -17.96 4.87 -16.62
N VAL A 29 -18.59 5.90 -17.19
CA VAL A 29 -18.36 7.30 -16.80
C VAL A 29 -18.79 7.53 -15.35
N GLN A 30 -19.94 7.00 -14.95
CA GLN A 30 -20.44 7.07 -13.57
C GLN A 30 -19.42 6.50 -12.59
N ARG A 31 -18.88 5.30 -12.88
CA ARG A 31 -17.84 4.67 -12.06
C ARG A 31 -16.58 5.52 -12.00
N ASN A 32 -16.08 6.01 -13.13
CA ASN A 32 -14.87 6.84 -13.16
C ASN A 32 -15.01 8.15 -12.36
N VAL A 33 -16.20 8.76 -12.35
CA VAL A 33 -16.48 9.96 -11.55
C VAL A 33 -16.46 9.64 -10.06
N ILE A 34 -17.07 8.52 -9.65
CA ILE A 34 -17.08 8.05 -8.26
C ILE A 34 -15.65 7.71 -7.80
N ASP A 35 -14.90 6.94 -8.59
CA ASP A 35 -13.50 6.59 -8.33
C ASP A 35 -12.62 7.83 -8.13
N LEU A 36 -12.84 8.90 -8.91
CA LEU A 36 -12.12 10.16 -8.77
C LEU A 36 -12.44 10.88 -7.45
N ILE A 37 -13.72 10.94 -7.08
CA ILE A 37 -14.16 11.56 -5.83
C ILE A 37 -13.52 10.83 -4.63
N GLU A 38 -13.53 9.51 -4.66
CA GLU A 38 -12.94 8.66 -3.63
C GLU A 38 -11.44 8.87 -3.53
N THR A 39 -10.74 8.88 -4.67
CA THR A 39 -9.29 9.16 -4.72
C THR A 39 -8.98 10.48 -4.03
N ILE A 40 -9.71 11.55 -4.34
CA ILE A 40 -9.51 12.86 -3.70
C ILE A 40 -9.72 12.79 -2.18
N ILE A 41 -10.73 12.05 -1.69
CA ILE A 41 -11.00 11.90 -0.27
C ILE A 41 -9.90 11.10 0.45
N ILE A 42 -9.38 10.04 -0.15
CA ILE A 42 -8.27 9.26 0.40
C ILE A 42 -7.04 10.15 0.61
N TYR A 43 -6.67 10.92 -0.41
CA TYR A 43 -5.53 11.86 -0.31
C TYR A 43 -5.79 12.98 0.72
N LYS A 44 -7.05 13.38 0.90
CA LYS A 44 -7.44 14.38 1.91
C LYS A 44 -7.37 13.82 3.34
N LEU A 45 -7.58 12.52 3.51
CA LEU A 45 -7.71 11.84 4.81
C LEU A 45 -6.66 10.73 4.96
N PRO A 46 -5.36 11.04 4.91
CA PRO A 46 -4.29 10.03 4.85
C PRO A 46 -4.18 9.16 6.11
N GLN A 47 -4.78 9.60 7.23
CA GLN A 47 -4.76 8.88 8.51
C GLN A 47 -6.01 8.01 8.72
N LYS A 48 -6.99 8.06 7.80
CA LYS A 48 -8.20 7.24 7.91
C LYS A 48 -8.05 5.94 7.16
N SER A 49 -8.52 4.86 7.78
CA SER A 49 -8.64 3.58 7.11
C SER A 49 -9.69 3.65 6.00
N ARG A 50 -9.60 2.70 5.07
CA ARG A 50 -10.60 2.53 4.02
C ARG A 50 -11.99 2.38 4.59
N GLU A 51 -12.14 1.50 5.58
CA GLU A 51 -13.43 1.18 6.21
C GLU A 51 -14.02 2.41 6.89
N GLU A 52 -13.17 3.27 7.47
CA GLU A 52 -13.60 4.55 8.02
C GLU A 52 -14.10 5.49 6.92
N ILE A 53 -13.42 5.56 5.77
CA ILE A 53 -13.84 6.37 4.62
C ILE A 53 -15.15 5.82 4.01
N GLU A 54 -15.30 4.51 3.87
CA GLU A 54 -16.54 3.84 3.42
C GLU A 54 -17.74 4.23 4.29
N ALA A 55 -17.57 4.07 5.61
CA ALA A 55 -18.59 4.43 6.58
C ALA A 55 -18.91 5.93 6.52
N MET A 56 -17.88 6.76 6.39
CA MET A 56 -18.05 8.20 6.29
C MET A 56 -18.74 8.64 5.01
N LEU A 57 -18.60 7.93 3.89
CA LEU A 57 -19.22 8.28 2.60
C LEU A 57 -20.56 7.57 2.35
N GLU A 58 -21.00 6.68 3.25
CA GLU A 58 -22.20 5.83 3.08
C GLU A 58 -22.12 4.95 1.82
N LEU A 59 -20.92 4.49 1.48
CA LEU A 59 -20.68 3.65 0.30
C LEU A 59 -20.58 2.19 0.70
N GLN A 60 -20.98 1.32 -0.23
CA GLN A 60 -20.74 -0.12 -0.13
C GLN A 60 -19.74 -0.50 -1.22
N ASP A 61 -18.68 -1.21 -0.82
CA ASP A 61 -17.69 -1.87 -1.70
C ASP A 61 -16.73 -0.93 -2.48
N LEU A 62 -15.88 -0.18 -1.76
CA LEU A 62 -14.75 0.57 -2.38
C LEU A 62 -13.65 -0.34 -2.93
N LYS A 63 -13.74 -1.66 -2.78
CA LYS A 63 -12.65 -2.58 -3.17
C LYS A 63 -12.49 -2.72 -4.68
N GLN A 64 -13.40 -2.16 -5.47
CA GLN A 64 -13.45 -2.34 -6.92
C GLN A 64 -12.87 -1.17 -7.72
N THR A 65 -12.43 -0.07 -7.12
CA THR A 65 -11.87 1.03 -7.92
C THR A 65 -10.54 0.63 -8.54
N ARG A 66 -10.25 1.18 -9.72
CA ARG A 66 -8.98 0.91 -10.41
C ARG A 66 -7.77 1.34 -9.58
N PHE A 67 -7.88 2.50 -8.91
CA PHE A 67 -6.84 3.02 -8.03
C PHE A 67 -6.48 2.03 -6.91
N TYR A 68 -7.47 1.39 -6.29
CA TYR A 68 -7.20 0.43 -5.22
C TYR A 68 -6.59 -0.87 -5.72
N GLN A 69 -6.95 -1.33 -6.92
CA GLN A 69 -6.33 -2.51 -7.52
C GLN A 69 -4.86 -2.26 -7.83
N GLU A 70 -4.53 -1.07 -8.36
CA GLU A 70 -3.16 -0.64 -8.62
C GLU A 70 -2.37 -0.50 -7.31
N ALA A 71 -2.87 0.27 -6.33
CA ALA A 71 -2.21 0.45 -5.04
C ALA A 71 -2.03 -0.85 -4.24
N PHE A 72 -3.01 -1.77 -4.33
CA PHE A 72 -2.89 -3.09 -3.71
C PHE A 72 -1.87 -3.97 -4.43
N GLY A 73 -1.81 -3.89 -5.77
CA GLY A 73 -0.79 -4.56 -6.58
C GLY A 73 0.62 -4.12 -6.20
N ASP A 74 0.87 -2.81 -6.15
CA ASP A 74 2.15 -2.23 -5.72
C ASP A 74 2.50 -2.67 -4.29
N GLY A 75 1.51 -2.69 -3.39
CA GLY A 75 1.68 -3.16 -2.02
C GLY A 75 2.05 -4.64 -1.91
N ILE A 76 1.46 -5.50 -2.75
CA ILE A 76 1.85 -6.92 -2.83
C ILE A 76 3.29 -7.06 -3.33
N GLU A 77 3.65 -6.33 -4.40
CA GLU A 77 4.99 -6.40 -4.98
C GLU A 77 6.05 -6.00 -3.94
N GLN A 78 5.85 -4.86 -3.27
CA GLN A 78 6.73 -4.41 -2.18
C GLN A 78 6.76 -5.42 -1.03
N GLY A 79 5.62 -6.00 -0.65
CA GLY A 79 5.53 -7.01 0.40
C GLY A 79 6.30 -8.29 0.07
N ILE A 80 6.23 -8.75 -1.18
CA ILE A 80 7.00 -9.91 -1.67
C ILE A 80 8.49 -9.60 -1.64
N GLU A 81 8.92 -8.44 -2.15
CA GLU A 81 10.32 -8.03 -2.15
C GLU A 81 10.88 -7.94 -0.72
N GLN A 82 10.15 -7.31 0.19
CA GLN A 82 10.51 -7.24 1.61
C GLN A 82 10.57 -8.62 2.24
N GLY A 83 9.62 -9.51 1.93
CA GLY A 83 9.61 -10.89 2.40
C GLY A 83 10.82 -11.71 1.93
N ILE A 84 11.19 -11.58 0.66
CA ILE A 84 12.38 -12.21 0.08
C ILE A 84 13.64 -11.70 0.77
N ASN A 85 13.78 -10.38 0.94
CA ASN A 85 14.93 -9.79 1.61
C ASN A 85 15.02 -10.20 3.08
N LEU A 86 13.89 -10.22 3.80
CA LEU A 86 13.84 -10.71 5.18
C LEU A 86 14.26 -12.19 5.27
N GLN A 87 13.83 -13.01 4.32
CA GLN A 87 14.20 -14.43 4.28
C GLN A 87 15.69 -14.62 3.99
N LYS A 88 16.26 -13.84 3.07
CA LYS A 88 17.72 -13.81 2.82
C LYS A 88 18.47 -13.50 4.13
N LEU A 89 18.08 -12.43 4.84
CA LEU A 89 18.70 -12.03 6.11
C LEU A 89 18.61 -13.15 7.17
N LYS A 90 17.43 -13.75 7.35
CA LYS A 90 17.22 -14.85 8.31
C LYS A 90 17.99 -16.13 7.96
N THR A 91 18.45 -16.27 6.72
CA THR A 91 19.25 -17.41 6.26
C THR A 91 20.75 -17.23 6.57
N ILE A 92 21.20 -15.99 6.84
CA ILE A 92 22.61 -15.68 7.12
C ILE A 92 23.21 -16.54 8.26
N PRO A 93 22.56 -16.68 9.44
CA PRO A 93 23.13 -17.46 10.55
C PRO A 93 23.33 -18.93 10.17
N LEU A 94 22.35 -19.53 9.50
CA LEU A 94 22.45 -20.92 9.03
C LEU A 94 23.66 -21.11 8.10
N LEU A 95 23.89 -20.18 7.17
CA LEU A 95 25.04 -20.27 6.26
C LEU A 95 26.37 -20.04 6.98
N GLN A 96 26.39 -19.17 7.99
CA GLN A 96 27.56 -18.98 8.85
C GLN A 96 27.87 -20.25 9.65
N ASP A 97 26.85 -20.90 10.23
CA ASP A 97 26.99 -22.16 10.97
C ASP A 97 27.48 -23.31 10.08
N LEU A 98 27.14 -23.27 8.78
CA LEU A 98 27.67 -24.17 7.76
C LEU A 98 29.10 -23.83 7.30
N GLY A 99 29.72 -22.80 7.88
CA GLY A 99 31.12 -22.44 7.67
C GLY A 99 31.37 -21.50 6.48
N LEU A 100 30.34 -20.88 5.91
CA LEU A 100 30.53 -19.92 4.83
C LEU A 100 31.06 -18.59 5.37
N THR A 101 31.95 -17.95 4.59
CA THR A 101 32.44 -16.60 4.93
C THR A 101 31.38 -15.53 4.63
N PRO A 102 31.41 -14.36 5.30
CA PRO A 102 30.49 -13.26 4.99
C PRO A 102 30.44 -12.87 3.50
N GLN A 103 31.58 -12.91 2.80
CA GLN A 103 31.68 -12.67 1.35
C GLN A 103 30.94 -13.74 0.53
N GLN A 104 31.11 -15.01 0.89
CA GLN A 104 30.41 -16.13 0.25
C GLN A 104 28.91 -16.11 0.49
N ILE A 105 28.48 -15.62 1.66
CA ILE A 105 27.08 -15.43 2.01
C ILE A 105 26.47 -14.28 1.21
N SER A 106 27.18 -13.14 1.12
CA SER A 106 26.69 -11.98 0.36
C SER A 106 26.49 -12.31 -1.12
N GLU A 107 27.43 -13.05 -1.73
CA GLU A 107 27.32 -13.51 -3.12
C GLU A 107 26.13 -14.47 -3.34
N ARG A 108 25.94 -15.45 -2.45
CA ARG A 108 24.87 -16.46 -2.59
C ARG A 108 23.47 -15.91 -2.36
N LEU A 109 23.34 -14.95 -1.45
CA LEU A 109 22.07 -14.35 -1.11
C LEU A 109 21.78 -13.10 -1.92
N ASP A 110 22.68 -12.67 -2.80
CA ASP A 110 22.57 -11.40 -3.53
C ASP A 110 22.25 -10.26 -2.55
N LEU A 111 23.14 -10.11 -1.56
CA LEU A 111 23.16 -9.07 -0.56
C LEU A 111 24.50 -8.34 -0.63
N THR A 112 24.58 -7.13 -0.08
CA THR A 112 25.88 -6.48 0.08
C THR A 112 26.66 -7.13 1.23
N LEU A 113 27.99 -7.13 1.13
CA LEU A 113 28.85 -7.59 2.23
C LEU A 113 28.58 -6.81 3.52
N GLU A 114 28.35 -5.49 3.41
CA GLU A 114 28.02 -4.64 4.55
C GLU A 114 26.73 -5.08 5.24
N THR A 115 25.68 -5.39 4.47
CA THR A 115 24.40 -5.91 5.01
C THR A 115 24.61 -7.18 5.82
N VAL A 116 25.42 -8.11 5.31
CA VAL A 116 25.72 -9.38 6.00
C VAL A 116 26.49 -9.14 7.29
N LEU A 117 27.53 -8.30 7.26
CA LEU A 117 28.33 -7.98 8.44
C LEU A 117 27.51 -7.26 9.52
N ASN A 118 26.70 -6.28 9.13
CA ASN A 118 25.84 -5.55 10.06
C ASN A 118 24.81 -6.47 10.73
N TYR A 119 24.19 -7.38 9.96
CA TYR A 119 23.24 -8.34 10.50
C TYR A 119 23.89 -9.28 11.53
N LEU A 120 25.07 -9.82 11.22
CA LEU A 120 25.81 -10.70 12.13
C LEU A 120 26.26 -9.99 13.41
N ALA A 121 26.69 -8.73 13.31
CA ALA A 121 27.08 -7.92 14.46
C ALA A 121 25.91 -7.63 15.41
N GLN A 122 24.71 -7.40 14.87
CA GLN A 122 23.49 -7.15 15.66
C GLN A 122 23.01 -8.38 16.43
N GLN A 123 23.27 -9.59 15.94
CA GLN A 123 22.86 -10.85 16.61
C GLN A 123 23.79 -11.26 17.77
N GLN A 124 24.94 -10.59 17.92
CA GLN A 124 25.92 -10.85 18.99
C GLN A 124 25.74 -9.91 20.21
N GLN A 125 24.75 -9.01 20.17
CA GLN A 125 24.35 -8.12 21.25
C GLN A 125 23.10 -8.65 21.97
#